data_AF-A0A0A1TVQ0-F1
#
_entry.id   AF-A0A0A1TVQ0-F1
#
_cell.length_a   1.000
_cell.length_b   1.000
_cell.length_c   1.000
_cell.angle_alpha   90.00
_cell.angle_beta   90.00
_cell.angle_gamma   90.00
#
_symmetry.space_group_name_H-M   'P 1'
#
loop_
_entity.id
_entity.type
_entity.pdbx_description
1 polymer ?
#
loop_
_entity_poly.entity_id
_entity_poly.type
_entity_poly.pdbx_seq_one_letter_code
_entity_poly.pdbx_strand_id
1 'polypeptide(L)'
;MIYLLTLFTLTLSFELPVQQQISNTFPTVWEDFGILRCDKSCELDGQVMELKTEEEGLYYIKVGELFTSFPISSGKDKNIGGVLYISLGLDNVENIGIDKNTTSNTITVQTITGKPFPTTKLEKRPPVEEEKSFFRKYWPWLLGAGVLFFFLSK
;
A
#
# COMPACT_ATOMS: atom_id res chain seq x y z
N MET A 1 -12.29 -20.13 -48.35
CA MET A 1 -11.87 -20.38 -46.95
C MET A 1 -11.66 -19.05 -46.27
N ILE A 2 -12.65 -18.58 -45.51
CA ILE A 2 -12.56 -17.34 -44.74
C ILE A 2 -11.85 -17.71 -43.43
N TYR A 3 -10.67 -17.16 -43.21
CA TYR A 3 -9.93 -17.30 -41.96
C TYR A 3 -10.71 -16.60 -40.86
N LEU A 4 -11.34 -17.39 -39.98
CA LEU A 4 -11.96 -16.92 -38.76
C LEU A 4 -10.83 -16.56 -37.78
N LEU A 5 -10.39 -15.30 -37.82
CA LEU A 5 -9.52 -14.72 -36.82
C LEU A 5 -10.33 -14.57 -35.53
N THR A 6 -10.33 -15.59 -34.68
CA THR A 6 -10.78 -15.47 -33.30
C THR A 6 -9.77 -14.62 -32.55
N LEU A 7 -10.05 -13.31 -32.43
CA LEU A 7 -9.42 -12.47 -31.41
C LEU A 7 -9.83 -13.01 -30.05
N PHE A 8 -8.96 -13.80 -29.44
CA PHE A 8 -9.04 -14.10 -28.01
C PHE A 8 -8.68 -12.81 -27.27
N THR A 9 -9.68 -12.05 -26.85
CA THR A 9 -9.48 -11.02 -25.84
C THR A 9 -9.23 -11.76 -24.53
N LEU A 10 -7.95 -11.92 -24.16
CA LEU A 10 -7.53 -12.33 -22.81
C LEU A 10 -8.09 -11.30 -21.82
N THR A 11 -9.22 -11.61 -21.19
CA THR A 11 -9.68 -10.89 -20.01
C THR A 11 -8.85 -11.40 -18.85
N LEU A 12 -7.81 -10.65 -18.49
CA LEU A 12 -7.03 -10.90 -17.28
C LEU A 12 -7.90 -10.50 -16.09
N SER A 13 -8.33 -11.49 -15.31
CA SER A 13 -9.06 -11.29 -14.07
C SER A 13 -8.17 -11.66 -12.91
N PHE A 14 -8.04 -10.77 -11.93
CA PHE A 14 -7.25 -11.00 -10.73
C PHE A 14 -7.98 -10.47 -9.48
N GLU A 15 -7.60 -11.04 -8.34
CA GLU A 15 -8.14 -10.68 -7.04
C GLU A 15 -7.00 -10.28 -6.10
N LEU A 16 -7.18 -9.20 -5.33
CA LEU A 16 -6.21 -8.74 -4.35
C LEU A 16 -6.90 -8.51 -3.00
N PRO A 17 -6.28 -8.91 -1.88
CA PRO A 17 -6.79 -8.59 -0.57
C PRO A 17 -6.67 -7.08 -0.33
N VAL A 18 -7.73 -6.52 0.25
CA VAL A 18 -7.73 -5.16 0.77
C VAL A 18 -7.76 -5.24 2.28
N GLN A 19 -6.81 -4.58 2.91
CA GLN A 19 -6.62 -4.56 4.35
C GLN A 19 -6.55 -3.12 4.85
N GLN A 20 -6.79 -2.93 6.13
CA GLN A 20 -6.81 -1.62 6.75
C GLN A 20 -6.24 -1.64 8.17
N GLN A 21 -5.93 -0.45 8.69
CA GLN A 21 -5.62 -0.24 10.10
C GLN A 21 -5.75 1.24 10.46
N ILE A 22 -6.26 1.55 11.66
CA ILE A 22 -6.08 2.87 12.27
C ILE A 22 -4.92 2.79 13.25
N SER A 23 -3.95 3.68 13.11
CA SER A 23 -2.81 3.75 14.00
C SER A 23 -2.14 5.11 13.93
N ASN A 24 -1.49 5.51 15.02
CA ASN A 24 -0.61 6.67 15.07
C ASN A 24 0.81 6.37 14.54
N THR A 25 1.09 5.11 14.24
CA THR A 25 2.37 4.60 13.74
C THR A 25 2.17 3.63 12.58
N PHE A 26 3.22 3.30 11.86
CA PHE A 26 3.13 2.35 10.74
C PHE A 26 2.59 0.98 11.23
N PRO A 27 1.53 0.42 10.61
CA PRO A 27 0.91 -0.83 11.04
C PRO A 27 1.84 -2.04 10.89
N THR A 28 1.91 -2.86 11.93
CA THR A 28 2.54 -4.19 11.89
C THR A 28 1.52 -5.32 11.74
N VAL A 29 0.27 -5.05 12.13
CA VAL A 29 -0.89 -5.94 12.00
C VAL A 29 -1.91 -5.25 11.11
N TRP A 30 -2.54 -6.01 10.23
CA TRP A 30 -3.51 -5.52 9.25
C TRP A 30 -4.81 -6.29 9.42
N GLU A 31 -5.92 -5.56 9.41
CA GLU A 31 -7.26 -6.14 9.44
C GLU A 31 -7.80 -6.30 8.03
N ASP A 32 -8.41 -7.44 7.74
CA ASP A 32 -9.00 -7.69 6.43
C ASP A 32 -10.26 -6.83 6.25
N PHE A 33 -10.31 -6.09 5.15
CA PHE A 33 -11.42 -5.20 4.80
C PHE A 33 -12.31 -5.80 3.71
N GLY A 34 -11.71 -6.45 2.72
CA GLY A 34 -12.41 -7.03 1.59
C GLY A 34 -11.47 -7.56 0.52
N ILE A 35 -12.04 -7.91 -0.63
CA ILE A 35 -11.30 -8.38 -1.80
C ILE A 35 -11.59 -7.45 -2.97
N LEU A 36 -10.53 -6.89 -3.54
CA LEU A 36 -10.59 -6.16 -4.79
C LEU A 36 -10.59 -7.18 -5.93
N ARG A 37 -11.67 -7.18 -6.73
CA ARG A 37 -11.79 -8.02 -7.92
C ARG A 37 -11.69 -7.12 -9.14
N CYS A 38 -10.71 -7.40 -9.99
CA CYS A 38 -10.51 -6.66 -11.22
C CYS A 38 -10.66 -7.63 -12.40
N ASP A 39 -11.68 -7.42 -13.21
CA ASP A 39 -11.93 -8.15 -14.44
C ASP A 39 -12.04 -7.19 -15.64
N LYS A 40 -13.20 -6.58 -15.88
CA LYS A 40 -13.39 -5.46 -16.82
C LYS A 40 -13.48 -4.12 -16.10
N SER A 41 -13.91 -4.16 -14.84
CA SER A 41 -13.92 -3.08 -13.87
C SER A 41 -13.30 -3.58 -12.57
N CYS A 42 -12.83 -2.68 -11.72
CA CYS A 42 -12.41 -3.07 -10.38
C CYS A 42 -13.53 -2.77 -9.40
N GLU A 43 -14.00 -3.80 -8.74
CA GLU A 43 -15.03 -3.73 -7.70
C GLU A 43 -14.45 -4.22 -6.38
N LEU A 44 -14.85 -3.58 -5.29
CA LEU A 44 -14.46 -3.98 -3.95
C LEU A 44 -15.60 -4.74 -3.30
N ASP A 45 -15.45 -6.05 -3.20
CA ASP A 45 -16.31 -6.90 -2.39
C ASP A 45 -15.83 -6.80 -0.94
N GLY A 46 -16.38 -5.84 -0.19
CA GLY A 46 -15.98 -5.53 1.17
C GLY A 46 -17.14 -5.09 2.05
N GLN A 47 -16.87 -4.97 3.35
CA GLN A 47 -17.86 -4.48 4.31
C GLN A 47 -18.03 -2.96 4.21
N VAL A 48 -19.27 -2.48 4.36
CA VAL A 48 -19.51 -1.06 4.67
C VAL A 48 -19.01 -0.81 6.08
N MET A 49 -18.07 0.11 6.24
CA MET A 49 -17.43 0.34 7.52
C MET A 49 -18.02 1.56 8.21
N GLU A 50 -18.80 1.30 9.25
CA GLU A 50 -19.09 2.34 10.24
C GLU A 50 -17.91 2.45 11.19
N LEU A 51 -16.95 3.31 10.83
CA LEU A 51 -15.90 3.72 11.76
C LEU A 51 -16.47 4.66 12.81
N LYS A 52 -16.99 4.09 13.90
CA LYS A 52 -17.25 4.84 15.14
C LYS A 52 -15.94 4.98 15.91
N THR A 53 -15.01 5.77 15.38
CA THR A 53 -13.75 6.01 16.09
C THR A 53 -13.77 7.39 16.75
N GLU A 54 -13.53 7.41 18.06
CA GLU A 54 -13.14 8.62 18.80
C GLU A 54 -11.61 8.82 18.76
N GLU A 55 -10.88 7.98 18.03
CA GLU A 55 -9.43 7.99 18.00
C GLU A 55 -8.87 8.91 16.90
N GLU A 56 -7.84 9.66 17.27
CA GLU A 56 -7.01 10.44 16.35
C GLU A 56 -5.87 9.59 15.83
N GLY A 57 -5.59 9.68 14.53
CA GLY A 57 -4.44 9.02 13.92
C GLY A 57 -4.47 8.96 12.40
N LEU A 58 -3.72 8.02 11.85
CA LEU A 58 -3.69 7.76 10.41
C LEU A 58 -4.54 6.54 10.10
N TYR A 59 -5.44 6.70 9.12
CA TYR A 59 -6.09 5.58 8.46
C TYR A 59 -5.15 5.03 7.42
N TYR A 60 -4.78 3.77 7.54
CA TYR A 60 -4.00 3.05 6.55
C TYR A 60 -4.92 2.11 5.78
N ILE A 61 -4.76 2.10 4.46
CA ILE A 61 -5.39 1.13 3.57
C ILE A 61 -4.33 0.50 2.68
N LYS A 62 -4.40 -0.82 2.53
CA LYS A 62 -3.45 -1.64 1.79
C LYS A 62 -4.20 -2.50 0.77
N VAL A 63 -3.69 -2.57 -0.45
CA VAL A 63 -4.20 -3.41 -1.55
C VAL A 63 -3.03 -4.22 -2.09
N GLY A 64 -3.06 -5.54 -1.88
CA GLY A 64 -1.89 -6.38 -2.17
C GLY A 64 -0.66 -5.90 -1.40
N GLU A 65 0.39 -5.44 -2.08
CA GLU A 65 1.62 -4.91 -1.45
C GLU A 65 1.67 -3.38 -1.35
N LEU A 66 0.71 -2.67 -1.94
CA LEU A 66 0.66 -1.22 -1.95
C LEU A 66 -0.18 -0.70 -0.80
N PHE A 67 0.22 0.41 -0.19
CA PHE A 67 -0.54 1.05 0.87
C PHE A 67 -0.56 2.57 0.69
N THR A 68 -1.58 3.21 1.24
CA THR A 68 -1.69 4.66 1.35
C THR A 68 -2.32 5.01 2.70
N SER A 69 -2.23 6.26 3.10
CA SER A 69 -2.78 6.72 4.37
C SER A 69 -3.32 8.14 4.32
N PHE A 70 -4.24 8.44 5.23
CA PHE A 70 -4.73 9.80 5.44
C PHE A 70 -5.06 10.07 6.91
N PRO A 71 -4.98 11.32 7.37
CA PRO A 71 -5.28 11.68 8.75
C PRO A 71 -6.79 11.66 9.06
N ILE A 72 -7.11 11.11 10.23
CA ILE A 72 -8.43 11.14 10.87
C ILE A 72 -8.33 12.03 12.12
N SER A 73 -9.30 12.92 12.31
CA SER A 73 -9.43 13.75 13.50
C SER A 73 -10.67 13.37 14.31
N SER A 74 -10.48 13.23 15.62
CA SER A 74 -11.54 12.84 16.56
C SER A 74 -12.62 13.91 16.60
N GLY A 75 -13.87 13.47 16.59
CA GLY A 75 -15.04 14.34 16.66
C GLY A 75 -15.45 15.04 15.35
N LYS A 76 -14.58 15.11 14.33
CA LYS A 76 -14.93 15.63 13.00
C LYS A 76 -15.27 14.53 12.00
N ASP A 77 -14.56 13.41 12.09
CA ASP A 77 -14.68 12.30 11.13
C ASP A 77 -15.44 11.13 11.75
N LYS A 78 -16.73 11.33 12.04
CA LYS A 78 -17.60 10.24 12.54
C LYS A 78 -17.86 9.16 11.49
N ASN A 79 -17.59 9.50 10.24
CA ASN A 79 -17.90 8.76 9.03
C ASN A 79 -16.66 8.79 8.15
N ILE A 80 -16.04 7.64 7.96
CA ILE A 80 -14.81 7.51 7.18
C ILE A 80 -15.17 6.75 5.91
N GLY A 81 -15.72 7.50 4.96
CA GLY A 81 -15.93 7.07 3.59
C GLY A 81 -14.96 7.77 2.66
N GLY A 82 -15.00 7.40 1.39
CA GLY A 82 -14.10 7.97 0.41
C GLY A 82 -14.13 7.25 -0.91
N VAL A 83 -13.27 7.71 -1.81
CA VAL A 83 -13.02 7.03 -3.08
C VAL A 83 -11.58 6.53 -3.06
N LEU A 84 -11.42 5.21 -3.09
CA LEU A 84 -10.14 4.55 -3.32
C LEU A 84 -9.88 4.49 -4.83
N TYR A 85 -8.95 5.33 -5.27
CA TYR A 85 -8.47 5.34 -6.64
C TYR A 85 -7.39 4.30 -6.84
N ILE A 86 -7.50 3.57 -7.94
CA ILE A 86 -6.59 2.48 -8.27
C ILE A 86 -6.11 2.65 -9.70
N SER A 87 -4.79 2.61 -9.90
CA SER A 87 -4.16 2.54 -11.22
C SER A 87 -3.78 1.10 -11.49
N LEU A 88 -4.23 0.56 -12.62
CA LEU A 88 -3.97 -0.82 -13.00
C LEU A 88 -2.81 -0.89 -13.99
N GLY A 89 -1.95 -1.88 -13.79
CA GLY A 89 -1.05 -2.40 -14.80
C GLY A 89 -1.71 -3.51 -15.62
N LEU A 90 -0.92 -4.35 -16.28
CA LEU A 90 -1.42 -5.46 -17.09
C LEU A 90 -2.06 -6.57 -16.24
N ASP A 91 -1.45 -6.90 -15.09
CA ASP A 91 -1.83 -8.01 -14.23
C ASP A 91 -1.79 -7.65 -12.72
N ASN A 92 -1.62 -6.37 -12.41
CA ASN A 92 -1.44 -5.89 -11.05
C ASN A 92 -2.01 -4.48 -10.84
N VAL A 93 -1.99 -4.04 -9.59
CA VAL A 93 -2.20 -2.64 -9.23
C VAL A 93 -0.83 -1.95 -9.15
N GLU A 94 -0.69 -0.82 -9.84
CA GLU A 94 0.56 -0.04 -9.86
C GLU A 94 0.56 1.08 -8.83
N ASN A 95 -0.60 1.69 -8.57
CA ASN A 95 -0.74 2.78 -7.62
C ASN A 95 -2.12 2.74 -6.96
N ILE A 96 -2.15 3.17 -5.69
CA ILE A 96 -3.38 3.40 -4.94
C ILE A 96 -3.37 4.79 -4.30
N GLY A 97 -4.53 5.42 -4.25
CA GLY A 97 -4.71 6.73 -3.66
C GLY A 97 -6.12 6.84 -3.11
N ILE A 98 -6.31 7.66 -2.08
CA ILE A 98 -7.60 7.76 -1.42
C ILE A 98 -7.98 9.22 -1.23
N ASP A 99 -9.21 9.54 -1.63
CA ASP A 99 -9.82 10.83 -1.34
C ASP A 99 -10.88 10.64 -0.27
N LYS A 100 -10.68 11.34 0.84
CA LYS A 100 -11.50 11.22 2.03
C LYS A 100 -12.80 11.97 1.81
N ASN A 101 -13.92 11.28 2.00
CA ASN A 101 -15.24 11.88 1.99
C ASN A 101 -15.94 11.66 3.33
N THR A 102 -16.04 12.74 4.11
CA THR A 102 -16.65 12.72 5.45
C THR A 102 -18.17 12.64 5.44
N THR A 103 -18.82 12.68 4.27
CA THR A 103 -20.28 12.57 4.13
C THR A 103 -20.76 11.14 3.89
N SER A 104 -19.85 10.21 3.61
CA SER A 104 -20.16 8.80 3.37
C SER A 104 -19.49 7.89 4.40
N ASN A 105 -20.03 6.69 4.58
CA ASN A 105 -19.44 5.60 5.39
C ASN A 105 -18.90 4.48 4.50
N THR A 106 -18.96 4.67 3.20
CA THR A 106 -18.53 3.67 2.22
C THR A 106 -17.26 4.14 1.56
N ILE A 107 -16.28 3.25 1.47
CA ILE A 107 -15.16 3.40 0.55
C ILE A 107 -15.57 2.78 -0.77
N THR A 108 -15.69 3.58 -1.82
CA THR A 108 -15.93 3.09 -3.18
C THR A 108 -14.62 3.01 -3.93
N VAL A 109 -14.50 2.06 -4.86
CA VAL A 109 -13.32 1.95 -5.72
C VAL A 109 -13.57 2.63 -7.05
N GLN A 110 -12.60 3.41 -7.51
CA GLN A 110 -12.60 3.97 -8.85
C GLN A 110 -11.27 3.69 -9.56
N THR A 111 -11.36 2.98 -10.67
CA THR A 111 -10.20 2.76 -11.54
C THR A 111 -9.87 4.05 -12.30
N ILE A 112 -8.61 4.49 -12.23
CA ILE A 112 -8.11 5.61 -13.03
C ILE A 112 -7.26 5.05 -14.18
N THR A 113 -7.69 5.34 -15.40
CA THR A 113 -6.88 5.18 -16.62
C THR A 113 -6.64 6.56 -17.24
N GLY A 114 -5.39 7.03 -17.25
CA GLY A 114 -4.98 8.25 -17.96
C GLY A 114 -5.36 9.61 -17.33
N LYS A 115 -5.98 9.65 -16.15
CA LYS A 115 -6.12 10.90 -15.37
C LYS A 115 -4.94 11.06 -14.40
N PRO A 116 -4.57 12.31 -14.02
CA PRO A 116 -3.57 12.51 -12.98
C PRO A 116 -4.03 11.83 -11.69
N PHE A 117 -3.17 10.96 -11.17
CA PHE A 117 -3.44 10.23 -9.95
C PHE A 117 -3.49 11.22 -8.78
N PRO A 118 -4.48 11.13 -7.87
CA PRO A 118 -4.54 12.01 -6.72
C PRO A 118 -3.24 11.86 -5.93
N THR A 119 -2.55 12.98 -5.73
CA THR A 119 -1.27 13.09 -5.02
C THR A 119 -1.46 12.87 -3.52
N THR A 120 -1.87 11.66 -3.14
CA THR A 120 -1.53 11.16 -1.81
C THR A 120 -0.04 10.83 -1.86
N LYS A 121 0.74 11.37 -0.92
CA LYS A 121 2.20 11.17 -0.88
C LYS A 121 2.46 9.67 -0.97
N LEU A 122 3.04 9.24 -2.10
CA LEU A 122 3.61 7.91 -2.23
C LEU A 122 4.75 7.84 -1.22
N GLU A 123 4.47 7.32 -0.04
CA GLU A 123 5.51 6.99 0.93
C GLU A 123 6.18 5.71 0.41
N LYS A 124 7.07 5.91 -0.58
CA LYS A 124 8.13 4.95 -0.87
C LYS A 124 8.75 4.58 0.47
N ARG A 125 8.81 3.27 0.74
CA ARG A 125 9.55 2.67 1.86
C ARG A 125 10.75 3.56 2.19
N PRO A 126 10.96 3.98 3.46
CA PRO A 126 12.19 4.67 3.80
C PRO A 126 13.37 3.84 3.27
N PRO A 127 14.34 4.44 2.57
CA PRO A 127 15.49 3.71 2.07
C PRO A 127 16.11 2.97 3.25
N VAL A 128 16.52 1.72 3.06
CA VAL A 128 17.16 0.88 4.09
C VAL A 128 18.37 1.65 4.65
N GLU A 129 18.19 2.36 5.75
CA GLU A 129 19.24 3.18 6.38
C GLU A 129 20.26 2.32 7.15
N GLU A 130 20.15 0.98 7.10
CA GLU A 130 20.93 0.10 7.95
C GLU A 130 22.35 -0.21 7.41
N GLU A 131 22.64 -0.07 6.12
CA GLU A 131 23.96 -0.45 5.60
C GLU A 131 25.08 0.55 5.95
N LYS A 132 24.76 1.84 6.08
CA LYS A 132 25.78 2.86 6.41
C LYS A 132 26.15 2.87 7.89
N SER A 133 25.23 2.50 8.77
CA SER A 133 25.46 2.46 10.21
C SER A 133 26.25 1.22 10.62
N PHE A 134 26.01 0.08 9.97
CA PHE A 134 26.73 -1.16 10.22
C PHE A 134 28.23 -1.03 9.93
N PHE A 135 28.60 -0.51 8.76
CA PHE A 135 30.01 -0.30 8.43
C PHE A 135 30.69 0.67 9.39
N ARG A 136 30.06 1.79 9.76
CA ARG A 136 30.69 2.76 10.67
C ARG A 136 30.90 2.21 12.09
N LYS A 137 29.99 1.37 12.58
CA LYS A 137 30.04 0.80 13.93
C LYS A 137 31.06 -0.34 14.04
N TYR A 138 31.20 -1.17 13.01
CA TYR A 138 32.03 -2.38 13.07
C TYR A 138 33.35 -2.29 12.31
N TRP A 139 33.57 -1.26 11.48
CA TRP A 139 34.85 -1.02 10.78
C TRP A 139 36.08 -0.96 11.73
N PRO A 140 36.02 -0.28 12.90
CA PRO A 140 37.15 -0.27 13.82
C PRO A 140 37.51 -1.67 14.36
N TRP A 141 36.50 -2.53 14.54
CA TRP A 141 36.69 -3.89 15.04
C TRP A 141 37.25 -4.83 13.96
N LEU A 142 36.83 -4.67 12.71
CA LEU A 142 37.37 -5.42 11.57
C LEU A 142 38.85 -5.11 11.32
N LEU A 143 39.24 -3.83 11.44
CA LEU A 143 40.66 -3.44 11.34
C LEU A 143 41.49 -3.95 12.52
N GLY A 144 40.96 -3.90 13.76
CA GLY A 144 41.64 -4.41 14.95
C GLY A 144 41.91 -5.92 14.91
N ALA A 145 40.95 -6.71 14.41
CA ALA A 145 41.10 -8.15 14.25
C ALA A 145 42.17 -8.50 13.19
N GLY A 146 42.23 -7.76 12.08
CA GLY A 146 43.25 -7.95 11.04
C GLY A 146 44.68 -7.68 11.53
N VAL A 147 44.88 -6.65 12.36
CA VAL A 147 46.20 -6.32 12.93
C VAL A 147 46.65 -7.38 13.95
N LEU A 148 45.73 -7.86 14.81
CA LEU A 148 46.02 -8.96 15.74
C LEU A 148 46.40 -10.25 15.02
N PHE A 149 45.72 -10.58 13.91
CA PHE A 149 46.02 -11.78 13.11
C PHE A 149 47.41 -11.70 12.45
N PHE A 150 47.84 -10.50 12.04
CA PHE A 150 49.15 -10.29 11.40
C PHE A 150 50.33 -10.40 12.39
N PHE A 151 50.12 -10.08 13.68
CA PHE A 151 51.14 -10.23 14.72
C PHE A 151 51.20 -11.64 15.32
N LEU A 152 50.10 -12.40 15.29
CA LEU A 152 50.05 -13.79 15.76
C LEU A 152 50.51 -14.81 14.72
N SER A 153 50.60 -14.43 13.44
CA SER A 153 51.02 -15.31 12.34
C SER A 153 52.51 -15.17 11.99
N LYS A 154 53.34 -14.64 12.90
CA LYS A 154 54.77 -14.45 12.71
C LYS A 154 55.58 -15.17 13.78
#